data_AF-A0A5B6WYT7-F1
#
_entry.id   AF-A0A5B6WYT7-F1
#
_cell.length_a   1.000
_cell.length_b   1.000
_cell.length_c   1.000
_cell.angle_alpha   90.00
_cell.angle_beta   90.00
_cell.angle_gamma   90.00
#
_symmetry.space_group_name_H-M   'P 1'
#
loop_
_entity.id
_entity.type
_entity.pdbx_description
1 polymer ?
#
loop_
_entity_poly.entity_id
_entity_poly.type
_entity_poly.pdbx_seq_one_letter_code
_entity_poly.pdbx_strand_id
1 'polypeptide(L)'
;MEVGPNSNALCDLGTNINLIPLSIYEKLGIGELKNAKIILQLADRSLVQPKGVLEDVLVKVRKFTIPVNFVIIDFEETVKYQFCWEDRF
;
A
#
# COMPACT_ATOMS: atom_id res chain seq x y z
N MET A 1 -7.67 -8.70 7.18
CA MET A 1 -8.07 -8.36 5.81
C MET A 1 -8.06 -9.63 4.95
N GLU A 2 -9.16 -9.93 4.25
CA GLU A 2 -9.20 -11.00 3.24
C GLU A 2 -9.06 -10.35 1.87
N VAL A 3 -8.02 -10.73 1.13
CA VAL A 3 -7.76 -10.24 -0.23
C VAL A 3 -8.77 -10.92 -1.15
N GLY A 4 -9.88 -10.23 -1.41
CA GLY A 4 -10.91 -10.71 -2.33
C GLY A 4 -10.40 -10.75 -3.78
N PRO A 5 -11.07 -11.50 -4.67
CA PRO A 5 -10.62 -11.74 -6.06
C PRO A 5 -10.48 -10.47 -6.92
N ASN A 6 -10.95 -9.31 -6.45
CA ASN A 6 -10.88 -8.02 -7.13
C ASN A 6 -9.98 -6.99 -6.43
N SER A 7 -9.14 -7.40 -5.48
CA SER A 7 -8.17 -6.50 -4.85
C SER A 7 -6.82 -6.60 -5.57
N ASN A 8 -6.51 -5.58 -6.37
CA ASN A 8 -5.22 -5.46 -7.04
C ASN A 8 -4.18 -5.00 -6.01
N ALA A 9 -3.26 -5.89 -5.64
CA ALA A 9 -2.09 -5.57 -4.84
C ALA A 9 -0.86 -5.51 -5.75
N LEU A 10 -0.15 -4.38 -5.75
CA LEU A 10 1.15 -4.27 -6.42
C LEU A 10 2.21 -4.94 -5.55
N CYS A 11 2.68 -6.12 -5.95
CA CYS A 11 3.76 -6.83 -5.27
C CYS A 11 5.11 -6.42 -5.90
N ASP A 12 5.73 -5.36 -5.37
CA ASP A 12 7.12 -5.06 -5.67
C ASP A 12 8.03 -5.83 -4.69
N LEU A 13 8.72 -6.85 -5.20
CA LEU A 13 9.67 -7.67 -4.42
C LEU A 13 10.99 -6.94 -4.12
N GLY A 14 11.22 -5.77 -4.73
CA GLY A 14 12.39 -4.92 -4.47
C GLY A 14 12.24 -4.00 -3.26
N THR A 15 11.03 -3.87 -2.71
CA THR A 15 10.71 -2.91 -1.66
C THR A 15 10.18 -3.61 -0.41
N ASN A 16 10.88 -3.49 0.72
CA ASN A 16 10.49 -4.08 2.02
C ASN A 16 9.39 -3.27 2.75
N ILE A 17 8.54 -2.55 2.02
CA ILE A 17 7.55 -1.63 2.57
C ILE A 17 6.21 -1.86 1.86
N ASN A 18 5.16 -2.15 2.63
CA ASN A 18 3.80 -2.26 2.09
C ASN A 18 3.10 -0.89 2.14
N LEU A 19 2.60 -0.41 1.00
CA LEU A 19 1.90 0.88 0.90
C LEU A 19 0.40 0.69 0.73
N ILE A 20 -0.41 1.54 1.36
CA ILE A 20 -1.84 1.64 1.13
C ILE A 20 -2.20 3.13 0.89
N PRO A 21 -2.95 3.45 -0.18
CA PRO A 21 -3.51 4.78 -0.38
C PRO A 21 -4.48 5.17 0.73
N LEU A 22 -4.47 6.44 1.13
CA LEU A 22 -5.35 6.98 2.17
C LEU A 22 -6.83 6.69 1.88
N SER A 23 -7.26 6.84 0.63
CA SER A 23 -8.62 6.52 0.18
C SER A 23 -9.04 5.08 0.46
N ILE A 24 -8.13 4.11 0.29
CA ILE A 24 -8.38 2.70 0.59
C ILE A 24 -8.42 2.49 2.10
N TYR A 25 -7.48 3.08 2.83
CA TYR A 25 -7.48 3.04 4.30
C TYR A 25 -8.81 3.56 4.90
N GLU A 26 -9.28 4.71 4.41
CA GLU A 26 -10.55 5.32 4.84
C GLU A 26 -11.76 4.41 4.53
N LYS A 27 -11.79 3.77 3.35
CA LYS A 27 -12.85 2.81 2.99
C LYS A 27 -12.82 1.55 3.85
N LEU A 28 -11.63 1.09 4.24
CA LEU A 28 -11.47 -0.10 5.08
C LEU A 28 -11.82 0.20 6.56
N GLY A 29 -11.64 1.43 7.02
CA GLY A 29 -11.96 1.84 8.39
C GLY A 29 -11.19 1.07 9.46
N ILE A 30 -9.95 0.67 9.16
CA ILE A 30 -9.19 -0.29 9.98
C ILE A 30 -8.14 0.40 10.86
N GLY A 31 -8.28 0.25 12.18
CA GLY A 31 -7.24 0.58 13.16
C GLY A 31 -6.79 2.04 13.17
N GLU A 32 -5.99 2.39 14.18
CA GLU A 32 -5.44 3.73 14.32
C GLU A 32 -4.09 3.85 13.63
N LEU A 33 -3.87 4.98 12.96
CA LEU A 33 -2.56 5.29 12.40
C LEU A 33 -1.61 5.74 13.50
N LYS A 34 -0.44 5.09 13.57
CA LYS A 34 0.67 5.59 14.37
C LYS A 34 1.42 6.64 13.57
N ASN A 35 1.70 7.76 14.24
CA ASN A 35 2.56 8.80 13.68
C ASN A 35 3.96 8.21 13.44
N ALA A 36 4.36 8.15 12.18
CA ALA A 36 5.70 7.76 11.79
C ALA A 36 6.43 8.96 11.21
N LYS A 37 7.59 9.30 11.78
CA LYS A 37 8.49 10.34 11.26
C LYS A 37 9.37 9.77 10.15
N ILE A 38 8.73 9.31 9.08
CA ILE A 38 9.40 8.73 7.91
C ILE A 38 9.15 9.61 6.68
N ILE A 39 10.11 9.63 5.77
CA ILE A 39 9.97 10.22 4.44
C ILE A 39 10.30 9.12 3.44
N LEU A 40 9.41 8.87 2.50
CA LEU A 40 9.62 7.91 1.43
C LEU A 40 10.17 8.63 0.21
N GLN A 41 11.20 8.07 -0.41
CA GLN A 41 11.63 8.48 -1.73
C GLN A 41 11.07 7.51 -2.75
N LEU A 42 10.25 8.01 -3.67
CA LEU A 42 9.68 7.22 -4.77
C LEU A 42 10.69 7.05 -5.91
N ALA A 43 10.38 6.15 -6.85
CA ALA A 43 11.24 5.86 -8.00
C ALA A 43 11.46 7.08 -8.92
N ASP A 44 10.51 8.01 -8.96
CA ASP A 44 10.61 9.31 -9.64
C ASP A 44 11.44 10.34 -8.83
N ARG A 45 12.02 9.91 -7.70
CA ARG A 45 12.79 10.71 -6.74
C ARG A 45 11.97 11.72 -5.95
N SER A 46 10.65 11.73 -6.11
CA SER A 46 9.78 12.55 -5.26
C SER A 46 9.83 12.07 -3.82
N LEU A 47 9.67 13.02 -2.89
CA LEU A 47 9.66 12.76 -1.46
C LEU A 47 8.22 12.85 -0.96
N VAL A 48 7.73 11.76 -0.38
CA VAL A 48 6.37 11.68 0.17
C VAL A 48 6.46 11.50 1.67
N GLN A 49 5.73 12.34 2.41
CA GLN A 49 5.51 12.14 3.83
C GLN A 49 4.23 11.33 4.04
N PRO A 50 4.32 10.11 4.60
CA PRO A 50 3.15 9.31 4.90
C PRO A 50 2.26 9.96 5.95
N LYS A 51 0.96 9.62 5.94
CA LYS A 51 0.00 10.02 6.98
C LYS A 51 0.24 9.25 8.27
N GLY A 52 0.76 8.02 8.17
CA GLY A 52 1.12 7.20 9.32
C GLY A 52 1.41 5.76 8.94
N VAL A 53 1.65 4.94 9.95
CA VAL A 53 1.84 3.50 9.82
C VAL A 53 0.71 2.79 10.54
N LEU A 54 0.11 1.84 9.85
CA LEU A 54 -0.83 0.89 10.41
C LEU A 54 -0.07 -0.38 10.76
N GLU A 55 0.09 -0.65 12.05
CA GLU A 55 0.89 -1.75 12.57
C GLU A 55 0.05 -3.00 12.85
N ASP A 56 0.69 -4.18 12.78
CA ASP A 56 0.15 -5.48 13.18
C ASP A 56 -1.18 -5.87 12.51
N VAL A 57 -1.38 -5.44 11.27
CA VAL A 57 -2.57 -5.81 10.49
C VAL A 57 -2.48 -7.28 10.12
N LEU A 58 -3.42 -8.08 10.62
CA LEU A 58 -3.51 -9.49 10.27
C LEU A 58 -4.06 -9.65 8.83
N VAL A 59 -3.18 -10.08 7.93
CA VAL A 59 -3.52 -10.39 6.54
C VAL A 59 -3.62 -11.90 6.40
N LYS A 60 -4.74 -12.37 5.86
CA LYS A 60 -4.96 -13.78 5.56
C LYS A 60 -4.55 -14.06 4.12
N VAL A 61 -3.51 -14.88 3.95
CA VAL A 61 -3.05 -15.38 2.64
C VAL A 61 -3.28 -16.87 2.61
N ARG A 62 -4.30 -17.30 1.84
CA ARG A 62 -4.77 -18.69 1.79
C ARG A 62 -5.11 -19.21 3.20
N LYS A 63 -4.23 -20.04 3.78
CA LYS A 63 -4.37 -20.68 5.10
C LYS A 63 -3.52 -20.04 6.19
N PHE A 64 -2.71 -19.04 5.86
CA PHE A 64 -1.81 -18.39 6.80
C PHE A 64 -2.35 -17.01 7.16
N THR A 65 -2.18 -16.64 8.43
CA THR A 65 -2.44 -15.29 8.92
C THR A 65 -1.11 -14.72 9.37
N ILE A 66 -0.69 -13.62 8.76
CA ILE A 66 0.61 -13.00 9.02
C ILE A 66 0.35 -11.55 9.45
N PRO A 67 0.96 -11.06 10.54
CA PRO A 67 0.94 -9.64 10.87
C PRO A 67 1.80 -8.87 9.88
N VAL A 68 1.26 -7.78 9.33
CA VAL A 68 1.92 -6.93 8.35
C VAL A 68 1.73 -5.47 8.74
N ASN A 69 2.79 -4.69 8.59
CA ASN A 69 2.74 -3.23 8.74
C ASN A 69 2.52 -2.58 7.37
N PHE A 70 1.63 -1.58 7.33
CA PHE A 70 1.34 -0.80 6.14
C PHE A 70 1.64 0.67 6.37
N VAL A 71 2.30 1.30 5.41
CA VAL A 71 2.51 2.75 5.40
C VAL A 71 1.38 3.40 4.60
N ILE A 72 0.67 4.33 5.22
CA ILE A 72 -0.45 5.03 4.58
C ILE A 72 0.05 6.31 3.91
N ILE A 73 -0.13 6.40 2.59
CA ILE A 73 0.26 7.58 1.81
C ILE A 73 -0.97 8.23 1.19
N ASP A 74 -0.94 9.55 1.12
CA ASP A 74 -1.97 10.34 0.45
C ASP A 74 -1.51 10.56 -0.99
N PHE A 75 -1.94 9.63 -1.84
CA PHE A 75 -1.65 9.64 -3.27
C PHE A 75 -2.99 9.73 -3.98
N GLU A 76 -3.09 10.61 -4.98
CA GLU A 76 -4.25 10.61 -5.87
C GLU A 76 -4.30 9.22 -6.52
N GLU A 77 -5.40 8.48 -6.32
CA GLU A 77 -5.71 7.28 -7.09
C GLU A 77 -5.72 7.72 -8.57
N THR A 78 -4.57 7.68 -9.22
CA THR A 78 -4.48 7.79 -10.67
C THR A 78 -5.09 6.50 -11.16
N VAL A 79 -6.42 6.53 -11.30
CA VAL A 79 -7.21 5.57 -12.04
C VAL A 79 -6.73 5.68 -13.47
N LYS A 80 -5.67 4.94 -13.75
CA LYS A 80 -5.27 4.32 -15.00
C LYS A 80 -4.01 3.52 -14.70
N TYR A 81 -4.19 2.21 -14.52
CA TYR A 81 -3.20 1.26 -15.02
C TYR A 81 -3.12 1.44 -16.54
N GLN A 82 -2.49 2.54 -16.96
CA GLN A 82 -2.07 2.81 -18.33
C GLN A 82 -0.65 3.39 -18.27
N PHE A 83 0.17 2.84 -17.37
CA PHE A 83 1.61 2.83 -17.55
C PHE A 83 1.97 1.45 -18.11
N CYS A 84 2.14 1.43 -19.44
CA CYS A 84 2.80 0.42 -20.27
C CYS A 84 2.52 -1.06 -19.97
N TRP A 85 1.34 -1.58 -20.32
CA TRP A 85 1.17 -3.01 -20.64
C TRP A 85 0.95 -3.27 -22.13
N GLU A 86 1.12 -2.25 -22.97
CA GLU A 86 1.19 -2.40 -24.42
C GLU A 86 2.37 -1.57 -24.93
N ASP A 87 3.59 -2.07 -24.71
CA ASP A 87 4.62 -2.01 -25.73
C ASP A 87 5.66 -3.08 -25.42
N ARG A 88 5.76 -4.03 -26.35
CA ARG A 88 6.73 -5.12 -26.46
C ARG A 88 8.07 -4.75 -25.82
N PHE A 89 8.54 -5.53 -24.86
CA PHE A 89 9.66 -6.47 -24.99
C PHE A 89 9.58 -7.52 -23.87
#